data_AF-A0A5S9MBW1-F1
#
_entry.id   AF-A0A5S9MBW1-F1
#
_cell.length_a   1.000
_cell.length_b   1.000
_cell.length_c   1.000
_cell.angle_alpha   90.00
_cell.angle_beta   90.00
_cell.angle_gamma   90.00
#
_symmetry.space_group_name_H-M   'P 1'
#
loop_
_entity.id
_entity.type
_entity.pdbx_description
1 polymer ?
#
loop_
_entity_poly.entity_id
_entity_poly.type
_entity_poly.pdbx_seq_one_letter_code
_entity_poly.pdbx_strand_id
1 'polypeptide(L)' 'MQNLRNVEAEQFLLGCIILEGDLIKETALEPRHFAEERHKRIFEAMREVDKLGKPVELANIAASMGDLFLDQLEALNT' A
#
# COMPACT_ATOMS: atom_id res chain seq x y z
N MET A 1 -18.45 -11.20 14.89
CA MET A 1 -17.68 -9.94 14.95
C MET A 1 -17.98 -9.16 13.69
N GLN A 2 -18.52 -7.94 13.79
CA GLN A 2 -18.61 -7.07 12.63
C GLN A 2 -17.19 -6.71 12.21
N ASN A 3 -16.87 -6.95 10.94
CA ASN A 3 -15.59 -6.59 10.35
C ASN A 3 -15.64 -5.09 10.07
N LEU A 4 -14.97 -4.28 10.90
CA LEU A 4 -14.89 -2.84 10.71
C LEU A 4 -14.03 -2.56 9.47
N ARG A 5 -14.68 -2.35 8.33
CA ARG A 5 -14.06 -2.00 7.05
C ARG A 5 -14.32 -0.53 6.78
N ASN A 6 -13.25 0.25 6.70
CA ASN A 6 -13.29 1.64 6.28
C ASN A 6 -12.23 1.82 5.18
N VAL A 7 -12.70 1.82 3.94
CA VAL A 7 -11.84 1.83 2.75
C VAL A 7 -11.08 3.14 2.66
N GLU A 8 -11.75 4.22 3.02
CA GLU A 8 -11.23 5.59 3.01
C GLU A 8 -10.12 5.77 4.04
N ALA A 9 -10.26 5.17 5.23
CA ALA A 9 -9.23 5.19 6.26
C ALA A 9 -7.96 4.44 5.81
N GLU A 10 -8.11 3.28 5.17
CA GLU A 10 -6.98 2.54 4.60
C GLU A 10 -6.31 3.32 3.47
N GLN A 11 -7.08 3.92 2.57
CA GLN A 11 -6.56 4.78 1.50
C GLN A 11 -5.79 5.98 2.06
N PHE A 12 -6.33 6.64 3.09
CA PHE A 12 -5.69 7.79 3.72
C PHE A 12 -4.35 7.39 4.36
N LEU A 13 -4.34 6.29 5.11
CA LEU A 13 -3.12 5.74 5.70
C LEU A 13 -2.05 5.43 4.64
N LEU A 14 -2.42 4.71 3.57
CA LEU A 14 -1.49 4.40 2.49
C LEU A 14 -0.97 5.68 1.82
N GLY A 15 -1.84 6.66 1.60
CA GLY A 15 -1.46 7.97 1.07
C GLY A 15 -0.47 8.71 1.96
N CYS A 16 -0.68 8.71 3.28
CA CYS A 16 0.27 9.31 4.24
C CYS A 16 1.65 8.67 4.15
N ILE A 17 1.73 7.33 4.06
CA ILE A 17 3.01 6.63 3.93
C ILE A 17 3.68 6.94 2.58
N ILE A 18 2.93 7.07 1.49
CA ILE A 18 3.50 7.44 0.18
C ILE A 18 4.10 8.87 0.22
N LEU A 19 3.43 9.79 0.93
CA LEU A 19 3.90 11.17 1.08
C LEU A 19 5.12 11.25 2.02
N GLU A 20 5.12 10.48 3.10
CA GLU A 20 6.16 10.43 4.11
C GLU A 20 6.62 8.98 4.31
N GLY A 21 7.50 8.52 3.41
CA GLY A 21 7.93 7.11 3.31
C GLY A 21 8.45 6.49 4.61
N ASP A 22 9.09 7.28 5.47
CA ASP A 22 9.65 6.80 6.74
C ASP A 22 8.57 6.35 7.75
N LEU A 23 7.32 6.80 7.59
CA LEU A 23 6.21 6.35 8.44
C LEU A 23 5.97 4.84 8.36
N ILE A 24 6.43 4.16 7.30
CA ILE A 24 6.37 2.70 7.21
C ILE A 24 7.13 2.03 8.36
N LYS A 25 8.23 2.64 8.85
CA LYS A 25 9.06 2.11 9.94
C LYS A 25 8.43 2.39 11.30
N GLU A 26 7.60 3.43 11.40
CA GLU A 26 6.98 3.90 12.64
C GLU A 26 5.64 3.21 12.93
N THR A 27 4.96 2.70 11.90
CA THR A 27 3.66 2.03 12.07
C THR A 27 3.80 0.57 12.53
N ALA A 28 3.00 0.21 13.52
CA ALA A 28 2.81 -1.18 13.99
C ALA A 28 1.83 -1.99 13.12
N LEU A 29 1.30 -1.40 12.04
CA LEU A 29 0.36 -2.09 11.16
C LEU A 29 1.06 -3.16 10.32
N GLU A 30 0.35 -4.26 10.12
CA GLU A 30 0.72 -5.41 9.31
C GLU A 30 -0.32 -5.60 8.19
N PRO A 31 0.01 -6.28 7.09
CA PRO A 31 -0.94 -6.53 6.00
C PRO A 31 -2.28 -7.13 6.48
N ARG A 32 -2.26 -8.02 7.48
CA ARG A 32 -3.47 -8.62 8.05
C ARG A 32 -4.48 -7.63 8.68
N HIS A 33 -4.07 -6.39 8.95
CA HIS A 33 -4.94 -5.36 9.53
C HIS A 33 -5.77 -4.59 8.48
N PHE A 34 -5.44 -4.73 7.19
CA PHE A 34 -6.26 -4.17 6.12
C PHE A 34 -7.42 -5.11 5.80
N ALA A 35 -8.61 -4.58 5.57
CA ALA A 35 -9.77 -5.33 5.12
C ALA A 35 -9.76 -5.51 3.59
N GLU A 36 -9.23 -4.54 2.84
CA GLU A 36 -9.16 -4.60 1.37
C GLU A 36 -7.93 -5.36 0.87
N GLU A 37 -8.12 -6.42 0.09
CA GLU A 37 -7.02 -7.20 -0.50
C GLU A 37 -6.07 -6.35 -1.35
N ARG A 38 -6.58 -5.36 -2.06
CA ARG A 38 -5.73 -4.43 -2.84
C ARG A 38 -4.82 -3.59 -1.92
N HIS A 39 -5.33 -3.15 -0.77
CA HIS A 39 -4.56 -2.33 0.17
C HIS A 39 -3.53 -3.18 0.91
N LYS A 40 -3.85 -4.45 1.20
CA LYS A 40 -2.86 -5.44 1.70
C LYS A 40 -1.66 -5.52 0.78
N ARG A 41 -1.89 -5.75 -0.52
CA ARG A 41 -0.83 -5.88 -1.53
C ARG A 41 0.00 -4.62 -1.68
N ILE A 42 -0.62 -3.44 -1.62
CA ILE A 42 0.09 -2.16 -1.65
C ILE A 42 0.99 -2.03 -0.42
N PHE A 43 0.48 -2.34 0.77
CA PHE A 43 1.26 -2.25 2.01
C PHE A 43 2.40 -3.28 2.04
N GLU A 44 2.19 -4.49 1.52
CA GLU A 44 3.24 -5.48 1.33
C GLU A 44 4.34 -4.95 0.41
N ALA A 45 3.99 -4.35 -0.74
CA ALA A 45 4.96 -3.72 -1.63
C ALA A 45 5.72 -2.57 -0.95
N MET A 46 5.06 -1.74 -0.15
CA MET A 46 5.72 -0.70 0.65
C MET A 46 6.78 -1.30 1.59
N ARG A 47 6.46 -2.40 2.28
CA ARG A 47 7.39 -3.11 3.16
C ARG A 47 8.57 -3.72 2.39
N GLU A 48 8.34 -4.27 1.21
CA GLU A 48 9.41 -4.80 0.37
C GLU A 48 10.34 -3.70 -0.15
N VAL A 49 9.78 -2.56 -0.59
CA VAL A 49 10.57 -1.38 -1.01
C VAL A 49 11.46 -0.88 0.14
N ASP A 50 10.91 -0.76 1.35
CA ASP A 50 11.66 -0.38 2.55
C ASP A 50 12.77 -1.39 2.90
N LYS A 51 12.46 -2.69 2.86
CA LYS A 51 13.45 -3.77 3.08
C LYS A 51 14.61 -3.72 2.09
N LEU A 52 14.35 -3.29 0.85
CA LEU A 52 15.37 -3.10 -0.19
C LEU A 52 16.16 -1.79 -0.02
N GLY A 53 15.88 -1.00 1.03
CA GLY A 53 16.54 0.27 1.30
C GLY A 53 16.17 1.38 0.32
N LYS A 54 15.04 1.23 -0.38
CA LYS A 54 14.56 2.22 -1.36
C LYS A 54 13.52 3.16 -0.72
N PRO A 55 13.40 4.40 -1.20
CA PRO A 55 12.33 5.29 -0.76
C PRO A 55 10.94 4.69 -1.02
N VAL A 56 10.08 4.67 0.00
CA VAL A 56 8.68 4.22 -0.10
C VAL A 56 7.84 5.32 -0.74
N GLU A 57 7.97 5.45 -2.05
CA GLU A 57 7.25 6.41 -2.89
C GLU A 57 6.52 5.67 -4.01
N LEU A 58 5.55 6.34 -4.65
CA LEU A 58 4.68 5.74 -5.64
C LEU A 58 5.44 5.02 -6.77
N ALA A 59 6.52 5.62 -7.29
CA ALA A 59 7.31 5.05 -8.37
C ALA A 59 7.98 3.71 -7.97
N ASN A 60 8.60 3.66 -6.79
CA ASN A 60 9.26 2.44 -6.31
C ASN A 60 8.26 1.35 -5.91
N ILE A 61 7.11 1.74 -5.34
CA ILE A 61 6.01 0.83 -5.02
C ILE A 61 5.45 0.22 -6.32
N ALA A 62 5.15 1.04 -7.33
CA ALA A 62 4.67 0.58 -8.62
C ALA A 62 5.67 -0.38 -9.29
N ALA A 63 6.95 -0.03 -9.29
CA ALA A 63 8.01 -0.88 -9.82
C ALA A 63 8.13 -2.22 -9.07
N SER A 64 7.93 -2.21 -7.74
CA SER A 64 7.94 -3.44 -6.92
C SER A 64 6.74 -4.34 -7.18
N MET A 65 5.61 -3.78 -7.63
CA MET A 65 4.41 -4.54 -7.98
C MET A 65 4.46 -5.10 -9.41
N GLY A 66 5.38 -4.64 -10.26
CA GLY A 66 5.52 -5.08 -11.65
C GLY A 66 4.25 -4.82 -12.49
N ASP A 67 3.94 -5.74 -13.40
CA ASP A 67 2.76 -5.65 -14.29
C ASP A 67 1.41 -5.58 -13.54
N LEU A 68 1.38 -5.97 -12.25
CA LEU A 68 0.20 -5.91 -11.39
C LEU A 68 -0.31 -4.46 -11.14
N PHE A 69 0.54 -3.46 -11.35
CA PHE A 69 0.18 -2.04 -11.25
C PHE A 69 -0.56 -1.53 -12.50
N LEU A 70 -0.26 -2.09 -13.68
CA LEU A 70 -0.91 -1.72 -14.94
C LEU A 70 -2.33 -2.30 -15.00
N ASP A 71 -2.53 -3.55 -14.56
CA ASP A 71 -3.84 -4.20 -14.50
C ASP A 71 -4.85 -3.45 -13.60
N GLN A 72 -4.38 -2.79 -12.55
CA GLN A 72 -5.25 -2.02 -11.64
C GLN A 72 -5.55 -0.60 -12.11
N LEU A 73 -4.72 -0.03 -12.99
CA LEU A 73 -4.99 1.27 -13.63
C LEU A 73 -6.01 1.14 -14.76
N GLU A 74 -6.01 0.03 -15.51
CA GLU A 74 -7.05 -0.24 -16.52
C GLU A 74 -8.44 -0.41 -15.88
N ALA A 75 -8.52 -1.04 -14.71
CA ALA A 75 -9.78 -1.24 -13.97
C ALA A 75 -10.40 0.06 -13.42
N LEU A 76 -9.68 1.18 -13.41
CA LEU A 76 -10.20 2.51 -13.03
C LEU A 76 -10.72 3.32 -14.23
N ASN A 77 -10.47 2.87 -15.45
CA ASN A 77 -10.89 3.52 -16.70
C ASN A 77 -12.05 2.79 -17.42
N THR A 78 -12.69 1.81 -16.77
CA THR A 78 -13.86 1.09 -17.29
C THR A 78 -15.01 1.12 -16.30
#